data_AF-A0A024S9B4-F1
#
_entry.id   AF-A0A024S9B4-F1
#
_cell.length_a   1.000
_cell.length_b   1.000
_cell.length_c   1.000
_cell.angle_alpha   90.00
_cell.angle_beta   90.00
_cell.angle_gamma   90.00
#
_symmetry.space_group_name_H-M   'P 1'
#
loop_
_entity.id
_entity.type
_entity.pdbx_description
1 polymer ?
#
loop_
_entity_poly.entity_id
_entity_poly.type
_entity_poly.pdbx_seq_one_letter_code
_entity_poly.pdbx_strand_id
1 'polypeptide(L)'
;HLIHDLQPYHCTYEQCQDSNRLYGTRQEWIDHESQHTRVWHCQEHGEEFETQPEYVHHLEHSHPDSTPEHFSPALLAAVVGPSLRIHRDCPFCPSSFSDIPQMQSHLIFHLERLAQLALDANPDD
;
A
#
# COMPACT_ATOMS: atom_id res chain seq x y z
N HIS A 1 -3.15 -21.88 13.59
CA HIS A 1 -2.09 -21.79 14.60
C HIS A 1 -0.70 -21.93 13.98
N LEU A 2 -0.42 -22.95 13.16
CA LEU A 2 0.90 -23.13 12.51
C LEU A 2 1.32 -21.96 11.59
N ILE A 3 0.42 -21.43 10.77
CA ILE A 3 0.74 -20.33 9.82
C ILE A 3 1.09 -19.00 10.50
N HIS A 4 0.56 -18.75 11.71
CA HIS A 4 0.84 -17.51 12.42
C HIS A 4 2.27 -17.50 13.00
N ASP A 5 2.78 -18.67 13.36
CA ASP A 5 4.15 -18.87 13.84
C ASP A 5 5.19 -18.62 12.74
N LEU A 6 4.82 -18.86 11.48
CA LEU A 6 5.69 -18.63 10.33
C LEU A 6 5.89 -17.17 9.97
N GLN A 7 5.09 -16.27 10.56
CA GLN A 7 5.10 -14.84 10.26
C GLN A 7 5.23 -14.56 8.75
N PRO A 8 4.32 -15.10 7.91
CA PRO A 8 4.51 -15.18 6.46
C PRO A 8 4.55 -13.81 5.78
N TYR A 9 4.07 -12.78 6.46
CA TYR A 9 3.84 -11.48 5.89
C TYR A 9 5.10 -10.60 6.01
N HIS A 10 5.70 -10.27 4.87
CA HIS A 10 6.77 -9.29 4.74
C HIS A 10 6.40 -8.29 3.63
N CYS A 11 7.03 -7.11 3.63
CA CYS A 11 6.75 -6.10 2.61
C CYS A 11 7.16 -6.62 1.23
N THR A 12 6.33 -6.38 0.21
CA THR A 12 6.56 -6.85 -1.16
C THR A 12 6.96 -5.72 -2.12
N TYR A 13 7.25 -4.52 -1.61
CA TYR A 13 7.85 -3.42 -2.38
C TYR A 13 9.38 -3.48 -2.33
N GLU A 14 10.03 -3.33 -3.48
CA GLU A 14 11.49 -3.39 -3.60
C GLU A 14 12.19 -2.27 -2.83
N GLN A 15 11.59 -1.08 -2.79
CA GLN A 15 12.16 0.12 -2.16
C GLN A 15 11.57 0.37 -0.76
N CYS A 16 11.36 -0.69 0.03
CA CYS A 16 10.88 -0.56 1.40
C CYS A 16 12.02 -0.41 2.43
N GLN A 17 11.94 0.61 3.29
CA GLN A 17 12.89 0.84 4.38
C GLN A 17 12.83 -0.26 5.46
N ASP A 18 11.68 -0.90 5.62
CA ASP A 18 11.39 -1.97 6.58
C ASP A 18 11.20 -3.33 5.89
N SER A 19 11.92 -3.60 4.79
CA SER A 19 11.75 -4.80 3.97
C SER A 19 11.89 -6.13 4.75
N ASN A 20 12.73 -6.15 5.79
CA ASN A 20 12.94 -7.33 6.64
C ASN A 20 11.94 -7.45 7.79
N ARG A 21 11.01 -6.50 7.95
CA ARG A 21 10.01 -6.55 9.01
C ARG A 21 8.98 -7.63 8.68
N LEU A 22 8.72 -8.49 9.65
CA LEU A 22 7.64 -9.47 9.61
C LEU A 22 6.40 -8.90 10.30
N TYR A 23 5.24 -9.11 9.70
CA TYR A 23 3.95 -8.68 10.24
C TYR A 23 3.19 -9.89 10.79
N GLY A 24 2.59 -9.75 11.97
CA GLY A 24 1.91 -10.86 12.65
C GLY A 24 0.55 -11.20 12.03
N THR A 25 -0.11 -10.21 11.44
CA THR A 25 -1.45 -10.35 10.86
C THR A 25 -1.53 -9.78 9.44
N ARG A 26 -2.52 -10.28 8.68
CA ARG A 26 -2.87 -9.75 7.35
C ARG A 26 -3.16 -8.26 7.39
N GLN A 27 -3.85 -7.80 8.43
CA GLN A 27 -4.25 -6.39 8.55
C GLN A 27 -3.04 -5.48 8.78
N GLU A 28 -2.08 -5.89 9.61
CA GLU A 28 -0.82 -5.15 9.79
C GLU A 28 -0.02 -5.05 8.50
N TRP A 29 0.02 -6.14 7.71
CA TRP A 29 0.68 -6.14 6.41
C TRP A 29 -0.05 -5.24 5.39
N ILE A 30 -1.38 -5.30 5.33
CA ILE A 30 -2.19 -4.42 4.46
C ILE A 30 -1.97 -2.95 4.82
N ASP A 31 -1.99 -2.61 6.12
CA ASP A 31 -1.74 -1.26 6.59
C ASP A 31 -0.37 -0.76 6.10
N HIS A 32 0.68 -1.56 6.30
CA HIS A 32 2.02 -1.21 5.83
C HIS A 32 2.10 -1.05 4.31
N GLU A 33 1.60 -2.02 3.54
CA GLU A 33 1.62 -1.97 2.08
C GLU A 33 0.88 -0.74 1.53
N SER A 34 -0.18 -0.30 2.22
CA SER A 34 -0.93 0.91 1.86
C SER A 34 -0.12 2.21 2.02
N GLN A 35 0.96 2.18 2.80
CA GLN A 35 1.84 3.35 3.00
C GLN A 35 2.69 3.64 1.76
N HIS A 36 2.93 2.65 0.90
CA HIS A 36 3.69 2.80 -0.34
C HIS A 36 2.87 3.42 -1.48
N THR A 37 1.54 3.39 -1.39
CA THR A 37 0.64 3.95 -2.41
C THR A 37 -0.03 5.24 -1.95
N ARG A 38 0.59 5.95 -1.00
CA ARG A 38 0.02 7.18 -0.44
C ARG A 38 0.00 8.29 -1.49
N VAL A 39 -1.18 8.85 -1.69
CA VAL A 39 -1.44 9.95 -2.63
C VAL A 39 -2.31 11.01 -1.95
N TRP A 40 -2.26 12.23 -2.46
CA TRP A 40 -3.17 13.29 -2.08
C TRP A 40 -4.49 13.12 -2.84
N HIS A 41 -5.60 13.15 -2.11
CA HIS A 41 -6.94 13.03 -2.69
C HIS A 41 -7.64 14.39 -2.73
N CYS A 42 -8.25 14.71 -3.87
CA CYS A 42 -9.25 15.77 -3.91
C CYS A 42 -10.62 15.24 -3.44
N GLN A 43 -11.20 15.88 -2.43
CA GLN A 43 -12.48 15.46 -1.85
C GLN A 43 -13.69 15.75 -2.74
N GLU A 44 -13.56 16.66 -3.72
CA GLU A 44 -14.67 17.05 -4.60
C GLU A 44 -14.64 16.35 -5.96
N HIS A 45 -13.44 16.10 -6.50
CA HIS A 45 -13.26 15.61 -7.87
C HIS A 45 -12.87 14.13 -7.98
N GLY A 46 -12.50 13.48 -6.86
CA GLY A 46 -12.02 12.09 -6.87
C GLY A 46 -10.67 11.90 -7.58
N GLU A 47 -9.95 12.99 -7.81
CA GLU A 47 -8.61 12.99 -8.40
C GLU A 47 -7.54 12.67 -7.33
N GLU A 48 -6.46 12.01 -7.79
CA GLU A 48 -5.34 11.57 -6.97
C GLU A 48 -4.05 12.20 -7.49
N PHE A 49 -3.19 12.64 -6.59
CA PHE A 49 -1.92 13.30 -6.91
C PHE A 49 -0.79 12.62 -6.15
N GLU A 50 0.31 12.31 -6.84
CA GLU A 50 1.46 11.60 -6.27
C GLU A 50 2.39 12.54 -5.51
N THR A 51 2.33 13.85 -5.80
CA THR A 51 3.15 14.85 -5.13
C THR A 51 2.33 16.02 -4.58
N GLN A 52 2.76 16.56 -3.44
CA GLN A 52 2.19 17.76 -2.86
C GLN A 52 2.09 18.96 -3.84
N PRO A 53 3.12 19.31 -4.63
CA PRO A 53 3.01 20.44 -5.57
C PRO A 53 1.94 20.23 -6.64
N GLU A 54 1.74 19.00 -7.15
CA GLU A 54 0.66 18.71 -8.09
C GLU A 54 -0.72 18.94 -7.44
N TYR A 55 -0.89 18.48 -6.20
CA TYR A 55 -2.13 18.69 -5.45
C TYR A 55 -2.39 20.17 -5.17
N VAL A 56 -1.38 20.93 -4.73
CA VAL A 56 -1.51 22.38 -4.50
C VAL A 56 -1.88 23.10 -5.80
N HIS A 57 -1.23 22.76 -6.91
CA HIS A 57 -1.56 23.31 -8.20
C HIS A 57 -3.02 23.02 -8.60
N HIS A 58 -3.53 21.80 -8.36
CA HIS A 58 -4.94 21.49 -8.55
C HIS A 58 -5.85 22.37 -7.68
N LEU A 59 -5.53 22.54 -6.40
CA LEU A 59 -6.30 23.39 -5.49
C LEU A 59 -6.39 24.84 -5.97
N GLU A 60 -5.29 25.42 -6.44
CA GLU A 60 -5.26 26.81 -6.92
C GLU A 60 -6.13 27.04 -8.17
N HIS A 61 -6.28 26.02 -9.03
CA HIS A 61 -7.00 26.15 -10.30
C HIS A 61 -8.46 25.71 -10.21
N SER A 62 -8.72 24.63 -9.48
CA SER A 62 -10.05 23.99 -9.40
C SER A 62 -10.84 24.44 -8.17
N HIS A 63 -10.16 25.00 -7.15
CA HIS A 63 -10.77 25.48 -5.91
C HIS A 63 -10.36 26.94 -5.61
N PRO A 64 -10.68 27.91 -6.48
CA PRO A 64 -10.21 29.30 -6.34
C PRO A 64 -10.72 30.02 -5.09
N ASP A 65 -11.78 29.50 -4.45
CA ASP A 65 -12.30 29.99 -3.17
C ASP A 65 -11.44 29.52 -1.96
N SER A 66 -10.67 28.44 -2.15
CA SER A 66 -9.70 27.95 -1.17
C SER A 66 -8.41 28.74 -1.30
N THR A 67 -8.22 29.74 -0.44
CA THR A 67 -7.02 30.59 -0.50
C THR A 67 -5.77 29.79 -0.12
N PRO A 68 -4.70 29.82 -0.93
CA PRO A 68 -3.49 29.02 -0.70
C PRO A 68 -2.76 29.32 0.60
N GLU A 69 -2.97 30.52 1.16
CA GLU A 69 -2.48 30.95 2.47
C GLU A 69 -3.03 30.10 3.64
N HIS A 70 -4.14 29.38 3.42
CA HIS A 70 -4.75 28.49 4.42
C HIS A 70 -4.30 27.03 4.31
N PHE A 71 -3.52 26.63 3.29
CA PHE A 71 -3.02 25.26 3.18
C PHE A 71 -1.82 25.04 4.09
N SER A 72 -2.09 24.92 5.39
CA SER A 72 -1.07 24.50 6.35
C SER A 72 -0.55 23.09 5.99
N PRO A 73 0.73 22.77 6.28
CA PRO A 73 1.28 21.43 6.05
C PRO A 73 0.45 20.32 6.72
N ALA A 74 -0.17 20.62 7.86
CA ALA A 74 -1.04 19.68 8.57
C ALA A 74 -2.33 19.37 7.80
N LEU A 75 -2.94 20.36 7.15
CA LEU A 75 -4.13 20.17 6.31
C LEU A 75 -3.79 19.36 5.06
N LEU A 76 -2.67 19.68 4.41
CA LEU A 76 -2.20 18.94 3.24
C LEU A 76 -1.84 17.49 3.59
N ALA A 77 -1.33 17.22 4.79
CA ALA A 77 -1.06 15.86 5.25
C ALA A 77 -2.34 15.07 5.59
N ALA A 78 -3.41 15.75 6.03
CA ALA A 78 -4.67 15.11 6.44
C ALA A 78 -5.45 14.50 5.28
N VAL A 79 -5.22 14.97 4.05
CA VAL A 79 -5.86 14.45 2.82
C VAL A 79 -5.04 13.35 2.13
N VAL A 80 -3.89 12.98 2.70
CA VAL A 80 -3.05 11.91 2.17
C VAL A 80 -3.60 10.57 2.63
N GLY A 81 -4.00 9.74 1.67
CA GLY A 81 -4.52 8.39 1.90
C GLY A 81 -3.92 7.39 0.93
N PRO A 82 -4.17 6.08 1.13
CA PRO A 82 -3.79 5.09 0.14
C PRO A 82 -4.52 5.36 -1.17
N SER A 83 -3.86 5.10 -2.29
CA SER A 83 -4.49 5.23 -3.59
C SER A 83 -5.56 4.17 -3.79
N LEU A 84 -6.58 4.54 -4.55
CA LEU A 84 -7.67 3.68 -4.98
C LEU A 84 -7.35 2.95 -6.30
N ARG A 85 -6.20 3.26 -6.92
CA ARG A 85 -5.70 2.61 -8.14
C ARG A 85 -4.73 1.48 -7.80
N ILE A 86 -4.63 0.53 -8.72
CA ILE A 86 -3.60 -0.50 -8.66
C ILE A 86 -2.31 0.08 -9.22
N HIS A 87 -1.27 0.09 -8.40
CA HIS A 87 0.04 0.66 -8.75
C HIS A 87 1.06 -0.37 -9.23
N ARG A 88 0.76 -1.66 -9.09
CA ARG A 88 1.68 -2.74 -9.47
C ARG A 88 0.98 -4.06 -9.73
N ASP A 89 1.67 -4.92 -10.47
CA ASP A 89 1.35 -6.33 -10.63
C ASP A 89 1.93 -7.18 -9.48
N CYS A 90 1.68 -8.48 -9.52
CA CYS A 90 2.26 -9.40 -8.54
C CYS A 90 3.78 -9.55 -8.74
N PRO A 91 4.61 -9.41 -7.68
CA PRO A 91 6.06 -9.61 -7.78
C PRO A 91 6.45 -11.10 -7.84
N PHE A 92 5.52 -12.02 -7.57
CA PHE A 92 5.79 -13.46 -7.51
C PHE A 92 5.32 -14.23 -8.76
N CYS A 93 4.46 -13.63 -9.58
CA CYS A 93 3.88 -14.28 -10.77
C CYS A 93 3.33 -13.25 -11.77
N PRO A 94 3.04 -13.63 -13.03
CA PRO A 94 2.60 -12.70 -14.08
C PRO A 94 1.09 -12.37 -14.02
N SER A 95 0.51 -12.25 -12.83
CA SER A 95 -0.91 -11.92 -12.65
C SER A 95 -1.12 -10.41 -12.53
N SER A 96 -2.16 -9.91 -13.18
CA SER A 96 -2.67 -8.54 -13.07
C SER A 96 -4.06 -8.51 -12.43
N PHE A 97 -4.50 -7.33 -11.98
CA PHE A 97 -5.69 -7.20 -11.14
C PHE A 97 -6.60 -6.07 -11.64
N SER A 98 -7.89 -6.17 -11.31
CA SER A 98 -8.88 -5.13 -11.60
C SER A 98 -9.20 -4.25 -10.40
N ASP A 99 -8.92 -4.73 -9.18
CA ASP A 99 -9.13 -3.99 -7.94
C ASP A 99 -8.18 -4.45 -6.80
N ILE A 100 -7.92 -3.53 -5.87
CA ILE A 100 -6.92 -3.66 -4.80
C ILE A 100 -7.18 -4.87 -3.87
N PRO A 101 -8.41 -5.18 -3.43
CA PRO A 101 -8.64 -6.31 -2.53
C PRO A 101 -8.29 -7.66 -3.15
N GLN A 102 -8.52 -7.82 -4.46
CA GLN A 102 -8.11 -9.01 -5.20
C GLN A 102 -6.58 -9.13 -5.26
N MET A 103 -5.88 -8.03 -5.56
CA MET A 103 -4.42 -7.98 -5.52
C MET A 103 -3.88 -8.36 -4.14
N GLN A 104 -4.39 -7.73 -3.07
CA GLN A 104 -3.94 -8.01 -1.70
C GLN A 104 -4.15 -9.47 -1.30
N SER A 105 -5.33 -10.03 -1.61
CA SER A 105 -5.65 -11.44 -1.32
C SER A 105 -4.72 -12.40 -2.06
N HIS A 106 -4.40 -12.08 -3.32
CA HIS A 106 -3.47 -12.87 -4.13
C HIS A 106 -2.04 -12.85 -3.57
N LEU A 107 -1.56 -11.68 -3.15
CA LEU A 107 -0.23 -11.55 -2.54
C LEU A 107 -0.14 -12.30 -1.22
N ILE A 108 -1.16 -12.17 -0.36
CA ILE A 108 -1.29 -12.92 0.89
C ILE A 108 -1.19 -14.43 0.63
N PHE A 109 -1.86 -14.93 -0.41
CA PHE A 109 -1.77 -16.34 -0.78
C PHE A 109 -0.34 -16.76 -1.15
N HIS A 110 0.38 -15.95 -1.92
CA HIS A 110 1.78 -16.23 -2.25
C HIS A 110 2.67 -16.25 -0.99
N LEU A 111 2.52 -15.25 -0.12
CA LEU A 111 3.28 -15.15 1.12
C LEU A 111 3.05 -16.37 2.03
N GLU A 112 1.80 -16.77 2.21
CA GLU A 112 1.43 -17.95 3.01
C GLU A 112 1.96 -19.25 2.39
N ARG A 113 1.90 -19.38 1.06
CA ARG A 113 2.43 -20.56 0.35
C ARG A 113 3.95 -20.66 0.43
N LEU A 114 4.66 -19.54 0.30
CA LEU A 114 6.12 -19.50 0.44
C LEU A 114 6.56 -19.92 1.84
N ALA A 115 5.86 -19.43 2.87
CA ALA A 115 6.11 -19.82 4.25
C ALA A 115 5.86 -21.31 4.50
N GLN A 116 4.79 -21.88 3.93
CA GLN A 116 4.52 -23.32 4.00
C GLN A 116 5.63 -24.15 3.34
N LEU A 117 6.08 -23.76 2.15
CA LEU A 117 7.17 -24.45 1.46
C LEU A 117 8.47 -24.43 2.26
N ALA A 118 8.75 -23.34 2.99
CA ALA A 118 9.92 -23.25 3.87
C ALA A 118 9.87 -24.24 5.04
N LEU A 119 8.67 -24.65 5.49
CA LEU A 119 8.53 -25.73 6.47
C LEU A 119 8.82 -27.10 5.86
N ASP A 120 8.19 -27.43 4.72
CA ASP A 120 8.36 -28.72 4.05
C ASP A 120 9.80 -28.95 3.55
N ALA A 121 10.56 -27.87 3.31
CA ALA A 121 11.96 -27.93 2.90
C ALA A 121 12.96 -28.19 4.04
N ASN A 122 12.50 -28.28 5.30
CA ASN A 122 13.31 -28.71 6.45
C ASN A 122 13.01 -30.18 6.79
N PRO A 123 13.62 -31.18 6.12
CA PRO A 123 13.41 -32.60 6.41
C PRO A 123 14.19 -33.12 7.63
N ASP A 124 14.50 -32.28 8.62
CA ASP A 124 15.18 -32.67 9.88
C ASP A 124 14.30 -32.32 11.09
N ASP A 125 13.10 -32.91 11.09
CA ASP A 125 12.38 -33.48 12.26
C ASP A 125 11.68 -34.77 11.80
#